data_AF-A0A2N3EQ92-F1
#
_entry.id   AF-A0A2N3EQ92-F1
#
_cell.length_a   1.000
_cell.length_b   1.000
_cell.length_c   1.000
_cell.angle_alpha   90.00
_cell.angle_beta   90.00
_cell.angle_gamma   90.00
#
_symmetry.space_group_name_H-M   'P 1'
#
loop_
_entity.id
_entity.type
_entity.pdbx_description
1 polymer ?
#
loop_
_entity_poly.entity_id
_entity_poly.type
_entity_poly.pdbx_seq_one_letter_code
_entity_poly.pdbx_strand_id
1 'polypeptide(L)'
;MSGDSVPAQAPLVVNGWSIYAHPLFLDQLEGLIEEVEARKARDPKTWRKKNPTKRLAAIFKLVTEAIPADPGAAAFRQGGTLGDHRKHWFRAKFFQ
;
A
#
# COMPACT_ATOMS: atom_id res chain seq x y z
N MET A 1 35.51 -8.32 -18.56
CA MET A 1 34.06 -8.58 -18.54
C MET A 1 33.47 -7.73 -17.44
N SER A 2 33.05 -6.51 -17.77
CA SER A 2 32.38 -5.63 -16.82
C SER A 2 30.93 -6.09 -16.76
N GLY A 3 30.59 -6.83 -15.71
CA GLY A 3 29.21 -7.14 -15.39
C GLY A 3 28.57 -5.87 -14.85
N ASP A 4 27.97 -5.07 -15.73
CA ASP A 4 27.00 -4.07 -15.34
C ASP A 4 25.81 -4.83 -14.74
N SER A 5 25.82 -4.95 -13.40
CA SER A 5 24.62 -5.29 -12.66
C SER A 5 23.67 -4.11 -12.82
N VAL A 6 22.74 -4.23 -13.77
CA VAL A 6 21.59 -3.34 -13.87
C VAL A 6 20.97 -3.27 -12.46
N PRO A 7 20.98 -2.11 -11.79
CA PRO A 7 20.35 -2.01 -10.48
C PRO A 7 18.90 -2.42 -10.69
N ALA A 8 18.41 -3.38 -9.90
CA ALA A 8 17.05 -3.88 -10.01
C ALA A 8 16.11 -2.67 -9.96
N GLN A 9 15.54 -2.31 -11.12
CA GLN A 9 14.65 -1.18 -11.25
C GLN A 9 13.53 -1.36 -10.23
N ALA A 10 13.28 -0.34 -9.41
CA ALA A 10 12.26 -0.43 -8.39
C ALA A 10 10.92 -0.84 -9.04
N PRO A 11 10.21 -1.84 -8.50
CA PRO A 11 9.01 -2.39 -9.13
C PRO A 11 7.93 -1.33 -9.42
N LEU A 12 7.87 -0.30 -8.59
CA LEU A 12 6.97 0.83 -8.73
C LEU A 12 7.65 2.10 -8.21
N VAL A 13 7.60 3.18 -8.99
CA VAL A 13 8.08 4.51 -8.58
C VAL A 13 6.92 5.49 -8.66
N VAL A 14 6.63 6.18 -7.55
CA VAL A 14 5.56 7.19 -7.47
C VAL A 14 6.12 8.43 -6.78
N ASN A 15 5.95 9.61 -7.36
CA ASN A 15 6.50 10.87 -6.83
C ASN A 15 8.00 10.81 -6.49
N GLY A 16 8.78 10.06 -7.27
CA GLY A 16 10.22 9.86 -7.04
C GLY A 16 10.56 8.85 -5.93
N TRP A 17 9.56 8.24 -5.28
CA TRP A 17 9.76 7.20 -4.28
C TRP A 17 9.64 5.81 -4.87
N SER A 18 10.67 4.99 -4.64
CA SER A 18 10.64 3.55 -4.92
C SER A 18 9.79 2.82 -3.88
N ILE A 19 8.80 2.08 -4.35
CA ILE A 19 7.88 1.30 -3.52
C ILE A 19 8.30 -0.17 -3.56
N TYR A 20 8.51 -0.73 -2.38
CA TYR A 20 8.82 -2.14 -2.18
C TYR A 20 7.71 -2.77 -1.34
N ALA A 21 7.26 -3.96 -1.75
CA ALA A 21 6.23 -4.71 -1.05
C ALA A 21 6.80 -6.04 -0.58
N HIS A 22 6.47 -6.41 0.65
CA HIS A 22 6.76 -7.75 1.16
C HIS A 22 5.86 -8.79 0.46
N PRO A 23 6.35 -9.99 0.10
CA PRO A 23 5.53 -11.01 -0.56
C PRO A 23 4.20 -11.31 0.14
N LEU A 24 4.21 -11.47 1.48
CA LEU A 24 2.97 -11.66 2.26
C LEU A 24 1.94 -10.52 2.12
N PHE A 25 2.39 -9.28 1.87
CA PHE A 25 1.47 -8.19 1.59
C PHE A 25 0.85 -8.33 0.19
N LEU A 26 1.65 -8.75 -0.79
CA LEU A 26 1.18 -9.00 -2.16
C LEU A 26 0.14 -10.12 -2.19
N ASP A 27 0.39 -11.24 -1.49
CA ASP A 27 -0.55 -12.36 -1.39
C ASP A 27 -1.91 -11.91 -0.81
N GLN A 28 -1.88 -11.07 0.24
CA GLN A 28 -3.10 -10.52 0.85
C GLN A 28 -3.81 -9.51 -0.07
N LEU A 29 -3.06 -8.72 -0.82
CA LEU A 29 -3.61 -7.76 -1.77
C LEU A 29 -4.29 -8.49 -2.93
N GLU A 30 -3.68 -9.54 -3.46
CA GLU A 30 -4.25 -10.38 -4.52
C GLU A 30 -5.56 -11.03 -4.07
N GLY A 31 -5.58 -11.67 -2.90
CA GLY A 31 -6.81 -12.25 -2.35
C GLY A 31 -7.92 -11.22 -2.13
N LEU A 32 -7.57 -9.98 -1.74
CA LEU A 32 -8.54 -8.89 -1.62
C LEU A 32 -9.10 -8.43 -2.98
N ILE A 33 -8.26 -8.40 -4.02
CA ILE A 33 -8.68 -8.06 -5.39
C ILE A 33 -9.68 -9.10 -5.90
N GLU A 34 -9.37 -10.39 -5.75
CA GLU A 34 -10.28 -11.48 -6.11
C GLU A 34 -11.62 -11.38 -5.36
N GLU A 35 -11.58 -11.08 -4.05
CA GLU A 35 -12.76 -10.84 -3.23
C GLU A 35 -13.68 -9.73 -3.80
N VAL A 36 -13.07 -8.68 -4.34
CA VAL A 36 -13.77 -7.51 -4.89
C VAL A 36 -14.32 -7.81 -6.28
N GLU A 37 -13.56 -8.46 -7.15
CA GLU A 37 -14.02 -8.85 -8.49
C GLU A 37 -15.15 -9.88 -8.43
N ALA A 38 -15.05 -10.90 -7.58
CA ALA A 38 -16.14 -11.85 -7.35
C ALA A 38 -17.43 -11.15 -6.88
N ARG A 39 -17.30 -10.15 -6.01
CA ARG A 39 -18.45 -9.34 -5.55
C ARG A 39 -19.03 -8.47 -6.66
N LYS A 40 -18.17 -7.86 -7.48
CA LYS A 40 -18.58 -7.03 -8.60
C LYS A 40 -19.36 -7.84 -9.64
N ALA A 41 -18.92 -9.06 -9.92
CA ALA A 41 -19.65 -9.98 -10.79
C ALA A 41 -21.04 -10.34 -10.21
N ARG A 42 -21.11 -10.61 -8.89
CA ARG A 42 -22.37 -10.98 -8.22
C ARG A 42 -23.36 -9.82 -8.03
N ASP A 43 -22.87 -8.61 -7.72
CA ASP A 43 -23.70 -7.41 -7.50
C ASP A 43 -23.04 -6.16 -8.10
N PRO A 44 -23.16 -5.97 -9.42
CA PRO A 44 -22.54 -4.84 -10.14
C PRO A 44 -23.03 -3.46 -9.69
N LYS A 45 -24.20 -3.38 -9.05
CA LYS A 45 -24.80 -2.09 -8.64
C LYS A 45 -24.26 -1.62 -7.30
N THR A 46 -24.01 -2.52 -6.34
CA THR A 46 -23.66 -2.11 -4.97
C THR A 46 -22.26 -2.52 -4.48
N TRP A 47 -21.49 -3.29 -5.26
CA TRP A 47 -20.15 -3.77 -4.86
C TRP A 47 -19.22 -2.65 -4.37
N ARG A 48 -19.27 -1.46 -4.96
CA ARG A 48 -18.46 -0.29 -4.55
C ARG A 48 -18.67 0.15 -3.11
N LYS A 49 -19.86 -0.11 -2.54
CA LYS A 49 -20.19 0.28 -1.16
C LYS A 49 -19.72 -0.74 -0.12
N LYS A 50 -19.26 -1.92 -0.52
CA LYS A 50 -18.88 -3.01 0.38
C LYS A 50 -17.49 -2.79 0.98
N ASN A 51 -17.29 -3.30 2.19
CA ASN A 51 -16.05 -3.11 2.95
C ASN A 51 -14.79 -3.58 2.23
N PRO A 52 -14.75 -4.75 1.56
CA PRO A 52 -13.56 -5.17 0.80
C PRO A 52 -13.18 -4.16 -0.29
N THR A 53 -14.16 -3.63 -1.01
CA THR A 53 -13.94 -2.63 -2.06
C THR A 53 -13.41 -1.32 -1.50
N LYS A 54 -13.99 -0.84 -0.38
CA LYS A 54 -13.50 0.37 0.30
C LYS A 54 -12.08 0.19 0.81
N ARG A 55 -11.75 -0.98 1.35
CA ARG A 55 -10.40 -1.30 1.84
C ARG A 55 -9.39 -1.38 0.69
N LEU A 56 -9.75 -2.01 -0.42
CA LEU A 56 -8.91 -2.05 -1.62
C LEU A 56 -8.62 -0.64 -2.13
N ALA A 57 -9.66 0.19 -2.27
CA ALA A 57 -9.52 1.59 -2.68
C ALA A 57 -8.64 2.39 -1.71
N ALA A 58 -8.78 2.16 -0.40
CA ALA A 58 -7.96 2.83 0.61
C ALA A 58 -6.48 2.43 0.50
N ILE A 59 -6.18 1.15 0.27
CA ILE A 59 -4.81 0.66 0.05
C ILE A 59 -4.20 1.33 -1.18
N PHE A 60 -4.90 1.32 -2.32
CA PHE A 60 -4.42 1.97 -3.54
C PHE A 60 -4.12 3.45 -3.31
N LYS A 61 -5.07 4.19 -2.74
CA LYS A 61 -4.88 5.61 -2.43
C LYS A 61 -3.68 5.87 -1.49
N LEU A 62 -3.47 5.02 -0.49
CA LEU A 62 -2.32 5.15 0.39
C LEU A 62 -1.00 4.92 -0.36
N VAL A 63 -0.91 3.84 -1.14
CA VAL A 63 0.32 3.41 -1.82
C VAL A 63 0.67 4.31 -3.01
N THR A 64 -0.32 4.83 -3.74
CA THR A 64 -0.08 5.59 -4.98
C THR A 64 -0.26 7.09 -4.86
N GLU A 65 -0.78 7.60 -3.73
CA GLU A 65 -1.02 9.04 -3.55
C GLU A 65 -0.52 9.53 -2.20
N ALA A 66 -1.12 9.07 -1.09
CA ALA A 66 -0.94 9.71 0.21
C ALA A 66 0.47 9.49 0.79
N ILE A 67 0.99 8.27 0.73
CA ILE A 67 2.34 7.97 1.26
C ILE A 67 3.41 8.61 0.35
N PRO A 68 3.40 8.44 -0.98
CA PRO A 68 4.44 9.03 -1.82
C PRO A 68 4.42 10.56 -1.90
N ALA A 69 3.31 11.23 -1.55
CA ALA A 69 3.28 12.69 -1.47
C ALA A 69 4.19 13.25 -0.35
N ASP A 70 4.18 12.61 0.82
CA ASP A 70 5.09 12.92 1.94
C ASP A 70 5.21 11.71 2.88
N PRO A 71 6.19 10.80 2.66
CA PRO A 71 6.36 9.62 3.51
C PRO A 71 6.72 9.96 4.97
N GLY A 72 7.27 11.16 5.21
CA GLY A 72 7.70 11.63 6.53
C GLY A 72 6.63 12.37 7.33
N ALA A 73 5.41 12.47 6.77
CA ALA A 73 4.32 13.23 7.35
C ALA A 73 4.03 12.82 8.81
N ALA A 74 3.74 13.82 9.65
CA ALA A 74 3.42 13.58 11.07
C ALA A 74 2.23 12.64 11.27
N ALA A 75 1.28 12.64 10.33
CA ALA A 75 0.11 11.76 10.34
C ALA A 75 0.45 10.26 10.30
N PHE A 76 1.63 9.89 9.79
CA PHE A 76 2.08 8.50 9.74
C PHE A 76 2.98 8.11 10.92
N ARG A 77 3.33 9.05 11.82
CA ARG A 77 4.19 8.74 12.96
C ARG A 77 3.47 7.85 13.96
N GLN A 78 4.16 6.81 14.43
CA GLN A 78 3.64 5.89 15.44
C GLN A 78 4.02 6.30 16.87
N GLY A 79 4.86 7.31 17.04
CA GLY A 79 5.37 7.73 18.35
C GLY A 79 6.25 6.64 18.99
N GLY A 80 6.14 6.47 20.31
CA GLY A 80 6.92 5.50 21.09
C GLY A 80 6.34 4.08 21.11
N THR A 81 5.27 3.76 20.36
CA THR A 81 4.58 2.46 20.43
C THR A 81 5.50 1.26 20.15
N LEU A 82 6.54 1.45 19.33
CA LEU A 82 7.51 0.41 19.00
C LEU A 82 8.83 0.54 19.79
N GLY A 83 8.84 1.35 20.86
CA GLY A 83 10.03 1.67 21.64
C GLY A 83 10.89 2.76 20.99
N ASP A 84 11.83 3.29 21.77
CA ASP A 84 12.59 4.49 21.37
C ASP A 84 13.48 4.31 20.13
N HIS A 85 13.92 3.08 19.85
CA HIS A 85 14.78 2.76 18.72
C HIS A 85 14.05 2.66 17.37
N ARG A 86 12.72 2.67 17.35
CA ARG A 86 11.90 2.42 16.15
C ARG A 86 11.07 3.63 15.74
N LYS A 87 11.49 4.84 16.11
CA LYS A 87 10.79 6.10 15.75
C LYS A 87 10.76 6.40 14.24
N HIS A 88 11.59 5.70 13.45
CA HIS A 88 11.59 5.76 11.99
C HIS A 88 10.53 4.85 11.34
N TRP A 89 9.79 4.06 12.12
CA TRP A 89 8.68 3.26 11.62
C TRP A 89 7.42 4.12 11.57
N PHE A 90 6.85 4.22 10.37
CA PHE A 90 5.64 4.95 10.08
C PHE A 90 4.50 3.96 9.79
N ARG A 91 3.26 4.36 10.10
CA ARG A 91 2.06 3.58 9.84
C ARG A 91 0.95 4.47 9.30
N ALA A 92 0.51 4.20 8.09
CA ALA A 92 -0.74 4.75 7.58
C ALA A 92 -1.95 4.03 8.19
N LYS A 93 -3.03 4.78 8.41
CA LYS A 93 -4.35 4.24 8.77
C LYS A 93 -5.30 4.42 7.59
N PHE A 94 -6.29 3.55 7.48
CA PHE A 94 -7.35 3.76 6.50
C PHE A 94 -8.19 4.99 6.87
N PHE A 95 -8.74 5.62 5.84
CA PHE A 95 -9.62 6.78 5.96
C PHE A 95 -10.88 6.34 6.74
N GLN A 96 -10.99 6.78 8.00
CA GLN A 96 -12.17 6.54 8.85
C GLN A 96 -13.26 7.55 8.56
#